data_AF-B5IGY9-F1
#
_entry.id   AF-B5IGY9-F1
#
_cell.length_a   1.000
_cell.length_b   1.000
_cell.length_c   1.000
_cell.angle_alpha   90.00
_cell.angle_beta   90.00
_cell.angle_gamma   90.00
#
_symmetry.space_group_name_H-M   'P 1'
#
loop_
_entity.id
_entity.type
_entity.pdbx_description
1 polymer ?
#
loop_
_entity_poly.entity_id
_entity_poly.type
_entity_poly.pdbx_seq_one_letter_code
_entity_poly.pdbx_strand_id
1 'polypeptide(L)'
;MEPRELAEELGYKIVYIPHEEIKDYIAFYRVIYEGKEIYPPAALRLGIPLNEIWISDAFRDYEKYILFHELREIAHRAEGYNVDEAHLLALKDEKMEFGNDEKWKKLKREINVCPLEELLSTSLIGKKLAIRIMENRPYESMEELRKVRGIGEKRLSRLQARFWCIREAH
;
A
#
# COMPACT_ATOMS: atom_id res chain seq x y z
N MET A 1 -1.57 -17.33 12.34
CA MET A 1 -0.31 -17.57 11.63
C MET A 1 0.24 -16.22 11.24
N GLU A 2 1.53 -15.96 11.48
CA GLU A 2 2.10 -14.67 11.07
C GLU A 2 2.18 -14.58 9.54
N PRO A 3 1.96 -13.40 8.93
CA PRO A 3 1.94 -13.27 7.46
C PRO A 3 3.22 -13.77 6.77
N ARG A 4 4.38 -13.56 7.39
CA ARG A 4 5.66 -14.07 6.89
C ARG A 4 5.71 -15.60 6.88
N GLU A 5 5.26 -16.25 7.95
CA GLU A 5 5.21 -17.72 8.03
C GLU A 5 4.32 -18.28 6.92
N LEU A 6 3.15 -17.69 6.70
CA LEU A 6 2.24 -18.09 5.62
C LEU A 6 2.90 -17.94 4.24
N ALA A 7 3.58 -16.82 3.98
CA ALA A 7 4.28 -16.61 2.72
C ALA A 7 5.39 -17.67 2.50
N GLU A 8 6.14 -17.99 3.54
CA GLU A 8 7.20 -19.00 3.51
C GLU A 8 6.64 -20.42 3.30
N GLU A 9 5.52 -20.77 3.94
CA GLU A 9 4.80 -22.03 3.72
C GLU A 9 4.28 -22.18 2.29
N LEU A 10 3.84 -21.07 1.69
CA LEU A 10 3.44 -21.02 0.28
C LEU A 10 4.65 -21.04 -0.69
N GLY A 11 5.87 -21.06 -0.16
CA GLY A 11 7.10 -21.11 -0.95
C GLY A 11 7.50 -19.77 -1.55
N TYR A 12 7.03 -18.66 -0.98
CA TYR A 12 7.35 -17.31 -1.45
C TYR A 12 8.59 -16.77 -0.76
N LYS A 13 9.48 -16.17 -1.55
CA LYS A 13 10.64 -15.45 -1.04
C LYS A 13 10.31 -13.97 -0.88
N ILE A 14 10.49 -13.46 0.32
CA ILE A 14 10.35 -12.04 0.61
C ILE A 14 11.66 -11.33 0.28
N VAL A 15 11.62 -10.35 -0.62
CA VAL A 15 12.80 -9.61 -1.09
C VAL A 15 12.60 -8.13 -0.79
N TYR A 16 13.58 -7.50 -0.16
CA TYR A 16 13.56 -6.05 0.02
C TYR A 16 14.32 -5.37 -1.10
N ILE A 17 13.66 -4.39 -1.72
CA ILE A 17 14.17 -3.67 -2.87
C ILE A 17 14.32 -2.21 -2.48
N PRO A 18 15.41 -1.52 -2.89
CA PRO A 18 15.56 -0.09 -2.67
C PRO A 18 14.31 0.66 -3.11
N HIS A 19 13.76 1.50 -2.23
CA HIS A 19 12.49 2.19 -2.49
C HIS A 19 12.44 2.91 -3.84
N GLU A 20 13.57 3.49 -4.28
CA GLU A 20 13.69 4.20 -5.56
C GLU A 20 13.44 3.31 -6.79
N GLU A 21 13.70 2.00 -6.70
CA GLU A 21 13.47 1.06 -7.81
C GLU A 21 11.98 0.71 -7.99
N ILE A 22 11.19 0.81 -6.92
CA ILE A 22 9.75 0.53 -6.91
C ILE A 22 8.94 1.70 -6.33
N LYS A 23 9.37 2.94 -6.55
CA LYS A 23 8.84 4.15 -5.89
C LYS A 23 7.32 4.35 -5.99
N ASP A 24 6.69 3.79 -7.02
CA ASP A 24 5.25 3.87 -7.25
C ASP A 24 4.46 2.86 -6.39
N TYR A 25 5.17 1.99 -5.64
CA TYR A 25 4.61 0.80 -5.02
C TYR A 25 5.27 0.44 -3.68
N ILE A 26 4.47 0.01 -2.70
CA ILE A 26 5.00 -0.48 -1.42
C ILE A 26 5.51 -1.91 -1.50
N ALA A 27 4.83 -2.72 -2.31
CA ALA A 27 5.14 -4.12 -2.52
C ALA A 27 4.62 -4.56 -3.88
N PHE A 28 5.23 -5.61 -4.39
CA PHE A 28 4.90 -6.27 -5.64
C PHE A 28 4.98 -7.77 -5.45
N TYR A 29 4.17 -8.52 -6.19
CA TYR A 29 4.23 -9.97 -6.16
C TYR A 29 4.14 -10.57 -7.55
N ARG A 30 4.76 -11.74 -7.71
CA ARG A 30 4.48 -12.66 -8.80
C ARG A 30 4.61 -14.07 -8.27
N VAL A 31 3.49 -14.75 -8.09
CA VAL A 31 3.46 -16.00 -7.33
C VAL A 31 2.60 -17.06 -8.00
N ILE A 32 2.89 -18.33 -7.70
CA ILE A 32 1.95 -19.43 -7.92
C ILE A 32 1.15 -19.64 -6.63
N TYR A 33 -0.15 -19.37 -6.69
CA TYR A 33 -1.08 -19.68 -5.61
C TYR A 33 -2.13 -20.66 -6.11
N GLU A 34 -2.28 -21.82 -5.45
CA GLU A 34 -3.21 -22.89 -5.84
C GLU A 34 -3.10 -23.29 -7.33
N GLY A 35 -1.87 -23.35 -7.86
CA GLY A 35 -1.58 -23.71 -9.25
C GLY A 35 -1.85 -22.61 -10.28
N LYS A 36 -2.27 -21.41 -9.85
CA LYS A 36 -2.50 -20.24 -10.71
C LYS A 36 -1.37 -19.24 -10.55
N GLU A 37 -0.88 -18.69 -11.66
CA GLU A 37 0.05 -17.56 -11.62
C GLU A 37 -0.73 -16.26 -11.35
N ILE A 38 -0.45 -15.61 -10.23
CA ILE A 38 -1.12 -14.38 -9.79
C ILE A 38 -0.08 -13.26 -9.67
N TYR A 39 -0.33 -12.16 -10.36
CA TYR A 39 0.50 -10.96 -10.37
C TYR A 39 -0.30 -9.73 -10.83
N PRO A 40 0.06 -8.52 -10.38
CA PRO A 40 -0.44 -7.28 -10.99
C PRO A 40 0.21 -7.07 -12.37
N PRO A 41 -0.49 -6.46 -13.35
CA PRO A 41 0.06 -6.27 -14.71
C PRO A 41 1.43 -5.59 -14.78
N ALA A 42 1.76 -4.75 -13.80
CA ALA A 42 3.05 -4.08 -13.70
C ALA A 42 4.23 -5.03 -13.37
N ALA A 43 3.99 -6.21 -12.79
CA ALA A 43 5.05 -7.13 -12.37
C ALA A 43 5.88 -7.67 -13.54
N LEU A 44 5.24 -7.86 -14.71
CA LEU A 44 5.95 -8.28 -15.93
C LEU A 44 6.92 -7.22 -16.43
N ARG A 45 6.57 -5.93 -16.31
CA ARG A 45 7.45 -4.83 -16.73
C ARG A 45 8.67 -4.71 -15.83
N LEU A 46 8.51 -5.00 -14.55
CA LEU A 46 9.57 -4.95 -13.54
C LEU A 46 10.42 -6.22 -13.49
N GLY A 47 10.07 -7.26 -14.28
CA GLY A 47 10.87 -8.48 -14.39
C GLY A 47 10.92 -9.32 -13.11
N ILE A 48 9.85 -9.28 -12.31
CA ILE A 48 9.84 -9.93 -10.99
C ILE A 48 9.94 -11.46 -11.17
N PRO A 49 10.87 -12.13 -10.46
CA PRO A 49 10.96 -13.58 -10.49
C PRO A 49 9.69 -14.26 -9.97
N LEU A 50 9.43 -15.48 -10.44
CA LEU A 50 8.30 -16.26 -9.96
C LEU A 50 8.52 -16.67 -8.49
N ASN A 51 7.46 -16.62 -7.69
CA ASN A 51 7.41 -16.88 -6.25
C ASN A 51 8.23 -15.88 -5.41
N GLU A 52 8.30 -14.63 -5.85
CA GLU A 52 8.84 -13.54 -5.04
C GLU A 52 7.76 -12.52 -4.70
N ILE A 53 7.84 -12.01 -3.47
CA ILE A 53 7.12 -10.82 -3.02
C ILE A 53 8.19 -9.78 -2.68
N TRP A 54 8.22 -8.72 -3.46
CA TRP A 54 9.12 -7.59 -3.27
C TRP A 54 8.45 -6.58 -2.34
N ILE A 55 9.20 -6.04 -1.38
CA ILE A 55 8.76 -4.98 -0.46
C ILE A 55 9.78 -3.85 -0.52
N SER A 56 9.31 -2.62 -0.55
CA SER A 56 10.18 -1.44 -0.44
C SER A 56 10.92 -1.47 0.89
N ASP A 57 12.25 -1.34 0.84
CA ASP A 57 13.10 -1.34 2.04
C ASP A 57 12.75 -0.24 3.04
N ALA A 58 12.26 0.91 2.55
CA ALA A 58 11.74 2.00 3.36
C ALA A 58 10.56 1.58 4.25
N PHE A 59 9.84 0.52 3.88
CA PHE A 59 8.70 -0.01 4.61
C PHE A 59 8.98 -1.33 5.34
N ARG A 60 10.25 -1.71 5.50
CA ARG A 60 10.65 -2.96 6.19
C ARG A 60 9.99 -3.11 7.57
N ASP A 61 9.91 -2.04 8.34
CA ASP A 61 9.29 -2.06 9.67
C ASP A 61 7.78 -2.37 9.64
N TYR A 62 7.12 -2.18 8.50
CA TYR A 62 5.70 -2.42 8.29
C TYR A 62 5.42 -3.73 7.54
N GLU A 63 6.44 -4.57 7.32
CA GLU A 63 6.34 -5.81 6.56
C GLU A 63 5.11 -6.65 6.93
N LYS A 64 4.87 -6.86 8.23
CA LYS A 64 3.75 -7.68 8.71
C LYS A 64 2.42 -7.27 8.06
N TYR A 65 2.14 -5.98 8.02
CA TYR A 65 0.90 -5.44 7.49
C TYR A 65 0.85 -5.50 5.96
N ILE A 66 1.99 -5.27 5.33
CA ILE A 66 2.12 -5.32 3.87
C ILE A 66 1.96 -6.75 3.38
N LEU A 67 2.66 -7.72 3.97
CA LEU A 67 2.52 -9.13 3.63
C LEU A 67 1.09 -9.63 3.85
N PHE A 68 0.46 -9.23 4.96
CA PHE A 68 -0.95 -9.57 5.17
C PHE A 68 -1.81 -9.03 4.03
N HIS A 69 -1.65 -7.77 3.63
CA HIS A 69 -2.38 -7.20 2.49
C HIS A 69 -2.17 -8.02 1.22
N GLU A 70 -0.91 -8.22 0.82
CA GLU A 70 -0.58 -8.92 -0.43
C GLU A 70 -1.14 -10.36 -0.43
N LEU A 71 -0.99 -11.10 0.67
CA LEU A 71 -1.48 -12.47 0.77
C LEU A 71 -3.02 -12.55 0.71
N ARG A 72 -3.73 -11.60 1.33
CA ARG A 72 -5.19 -11.53 1.23
C ARG A 72 -5.62 -11.15 -0.18
N GLU A 73 -4.96 -10.18 -0.81
CA GLU A 73 -5.26 -9.83 -2.20
C GLU A 73 -5.02 -11.01 -3.15
N ILE A 74 -3.88 -11.73 -3.02
CA ILE A 74 -3.57 -12.93 -3.79
C ILE A 74 -4.66 -14.00 -3.63
N ALA A 75 -5.09 -14.27 -2.39
CA ALA A 75 -6.15 -15.24 -2.11
C ALA A 75 -7.48 -14.83 -2.78
N HIS A 76 -7.91 -13.58 -2.61
CA HIS A 76 -9.13 -13.07 -3.26
C HIS A 76 -9.04 -13.13 -4.79
N ARG A 77 -7.86 -12.83 -5.37
CA ARG A 77 -7.66 -12.98 -6.82
C ARG A 77 -7.73 -14.45 -7.27
N ALA A 78 -7.29 -15.39 -6.45
CA ALA A 78 -7.41 -16.82 -6.72
C ALA A 78 -8.88 -17.29 -6.72
N GLU A 79 -9.72 -16.67 -5.88
CA GLU A 79 -11.18 -16.87 -5.84
C GLU A 79 -11.91 -16.29 -7.06
N GLY A 80 -11.25 -15.44 -7.86
CA GLY A 80 -11.76 -14.91 -9.12
C GLY A 80 -12.17 -13.44 -9.09
N TYR A 81 -11.94 -12.73 -7.98
CA TYR A 81 -12.13 -11.28 -7.92
C TYR A 81 -11.14 -10.57 -8.84
N ASN A 82 -11.59 -9.46 -9.42
CA ASN A 82 -10.67 -8.60 -10.17
C ASN A 82 -9.73 -7.83 -9.21
N VAL A 83 -8.75 -7.13 -9.76
CA VAL A 83 -7.71 -6.43 -8.98
C VAL A 83 -8.32 -5.44 -7.98
N ASP A 84 -9.26 -4.60 -8.42
CA ASP A 84 -9.86 -3.57 -7.57
C ASP A 84 -10.74 -4.19 -6.48
N GLU A 85 -11.50 -5.24 -6.81
CA GLU A 85 -12.34 -5.96 -5.85
C GLU A 85 -11.51 -6.67 -4.78
N ALA A 86 -10.47 -7.41 -5.21
CA ALA A 86 -9.56 -8.10 -4.31
C ALA A 86 -8.83 -7.13 -3.38
N HIS A 87 -8.38 -5.99 -3.90
CA HIS A 87 -7.74 -4.94 -3.12
C HIS A 87 -8.68 -4.38 -2.04
N LEU A 88 -9.94 -4.10 -2.39
CA LEU A 88 -10.94 -3.62 -1.42
C LEU A 88 -11.27 -4.67 -0.35
N LEU A 89 -11.24 -5.96 -0.68
CA LEU A 89 -11.41 -7.05 0.28
C LEU A 89 -10.19 -7.16 1.21
N ALA A 90 -8.97 -7.09 0.67
CA ALA A 90 -7.74 -7.09 1.47
C ALA A 90 -7.70 -5.92 2.47
N LEU A 91 -8.12 -4.72 2.06
CA LEU A 91 -8.24 -3.56 2.98
C LEU A 91 -9.25 -3.79 4.11
N LYS A 92 -10.36 -4.50 3.84
CA LYS A 92 -11.34 -4.85 4.87
C LYS A 92 -10.77 -5.88 5.84
N ASP A 93 -10.10 -6.90 5.32
CA ASP A 93 -9.45 -7.94 6.12
C ASP A 93 -8.39 -7.32 7.04
N GLU A 94 -7.56 -6.40 6.52
CA GLU A 94 -6.58 -5.65 7.33
C GLU A 94 -7.23 -4.88 8.47
N LYS A 95 -8.34 -4.19 8.19
CA LYS A 95 -9.04 -3.40 9.19
C LYS A 95 -9.67 -4.28 10.27
N MET A 96 -10.16 -5.46 9.89
CA MET A 96 -10.68 -6.44 10.84
C MET A 96 -9.57 -7.01 11.72
N GLU A 97 -8.41 -7.31 11.15
CA GLU A 97 -7.27 -7.92 11.86
C GLU A 97 -6.49 -6.89 12.71
N PHE A 98 -6.15 -5.74 12.12
CA PHE A 98 -5.21 -4.77 12.68
C PHE A 98 -5.83 -3.41 13.01
N GLY A 99 -7.15 -3.25 12.92
CA GLY A 99 -7.82 -1.95 13.12
C GLY A 99 -7.54 -1.27 14.47
N ASN A 100 -7.10 -2.02 15.47
CA ASN A 100 -6.70 -1.51 16.79
C ASN A 100 -5.19 -1.31 16.96
N ASP A 101 -4.35 -1.75 16.02
CA ASP A 101 -2.90 -1.66 16.07
C ASP A 101 -2.42 -0.25 15.64
N GLU A 102 -1.69 0.44 16.53
CA GLU A 102 -1.20 1.80 16.26
C GLU A 102 -0.13 1.88 15.16
N LYS A 103 0.68 0.84 14.98
CA LYS A 103 1.70 0.79 13.92
C LYS A 103 1.03 0.56 12.56
N TRP A 104 -0.02 -0.27 12.51
CA TRP A 104 -0.87 -0.38 11.30
C TRP A 104 -1.57 0.95 10.99
N LYS A 105 -2.20 1.59 11.99
CA LYS A 105 -2.83 2.91 11.81
C LYS A 105 -1.82 3.95 11.32
N LYS A 106 -0.57 3.91 11.81
CA LYS A 106 0.51 4.78 11.30
C LYS A 106 0.78 4.50 9.82
N LEU A 107 0.94 3.25 9.40
CA LEU A 107 1.10 2.89 7.97
C LEU A 107 -0.05 3.41 7.12
N LYS A 108 -1.30 3.22 7.56
CA LYS A 108 -2.49 3.70 6.82
C LYS A 108 -2.60 5.22 6.78
N ARG A 109 -1.79 5.96 7.54
CA ARG A 109 -1.65 7.43 7.46
C ARG A 109 -0.42 7.89 6.66
N GLU A 110 0.34 6.99 6.05
CA GLU A 110 1.39 7.39 5.10
C GLU A 110 0.72 7.86 3.79
N ILE A 111 1.08 9.05 3.31
CA ILE A 111 0.33 9.77 2.27
C ILE A 111 0.32 9.09 0.90
N ASN A 112 1.37 8.33 0.58
CA ASN A 112 1.56 7.60 -0.67
C ASN A 112 0.78 6.28 -0.70
N VAL A 113 0.32 5.79 0.46
CA VAL A 113 -0.27 4.45 0.56
C VAL A 113 -1.62 4.45 1.28
N CYS A 114 -2.00 5.57 1.90
CA CYS A 114 -3.23 5.64 2.67
C CYS A 114 -4.46 5.32 1.80
N PRO A 115 -5.43 4.56 2.31
CA PRO A 115 -6.63 4.23 1.57
C PRO A 115 -7.53 5.46 1.43
N LEU A 116 -8.46 5.41 0.46
CA LEU A 116 -9.40 6.50 0.21
C LEU A 116 -10.21 6.87 1.46
N GLU A 117 -10.59 5.90 2.28
CA GLU A 117 -11.34 6.12 3.52
C GLU A 117 -10.59 7.06 4.48
N GLU A 118 -9.27 6.89 4.62
CA GLU A 118 -8.44 7.72 5.50
C GLU A 118 -8.44 9.19 5.02
N LEU A 119 -8.30 9.43 3.71
CA LEU A 119 -8.38 10.77 3.14
C LEU A 119 -9.77 11.41 3.34
N LEU A 120 -10.84 10.64 3.11
CA LEU A 120 -12.22 11.12 3.27
C LEU A 120 -12.57 11.48 4.72
N SER A 121 -11.95 10.82 5.69
CA SER A 121 -12.13 11.12 7.10
C SER A 121 -11.44 12.42 7.55
N THR A 122 -10.70 13.08 6.66
CA THR A 122 -10.00 14.33 6.94
C THR A 122 -10.88 15.54 6.62
N SER A 123 -11.09 16.40 7.61
CA SER A 123 -11.86 17.63 7.44
C SER A 123 -11.33 18.46 6.25
N LEU A 124 -12.26 19.02 5.46
CA LEU A 124 -12.00 19.80 4.23
C LEU A 124 -11.51 19.00 3.01
N ILE A 125 -11.45 17.67 3.10
CA ILE A 125 -11.09 16.77 2.01
C ILE A 125 -12.32 15.98 1.55
N GLY A 126 -12.92 16.41 0.43
CA GLY A 126 -14.01 15.68 -0.22
C GLY A 126 -13.49 14.66 -1.25
N LYS A 127 -14.36 13.73 -1.68
CA LYS A 127 -14.03 12.64 -2.62
C LYS A 127 -13.24 13.08 -3.85
N LYS A 128 -13.63 14.16 -4.51
CA LYS A 128 -12.93 14.67 -5.71
C LYS A 128 -11.47 15.08 -5.42
N LEU A 129 -11.21 15.65 -4.24
CA LEU A 129 -9.87 16.04 -3.85
C LEU A 129 -9.06 14.83 -3.38
N ALA A 130 -9.68 13.91 -2.63
CA ALA A 130 -9.03 12.68 -2.19
C ALA A 130 -8.55 11.83 -3.38
N ILE A 131 -9.39 11.64 -4.40
CA ILE A 131 -9.01 10.93 -5.64
C ILE A 131 -7.83 11.64 -6.31
N ARG A 132 -7.87 12.98 -6.44
CA ARG A 132 -6.76 13.73 -7.03
C ARG A 132 -5.45 13.57 -6.25
N ILE A 133 -5.52 13.52 -4.91
CA ILE A 133 -4.35 13.24 -4.08
C ILE A 133 -3.78 11.85 -4.40
N MET A 134 -4.64 10.84 -4.51
CA MET A 134 -4.20 9.47 -4.83
C MET A 134 -3.60 9.38 -6.25
N GLU A 135 -4.20 10.04 -7.23
CA GLU A 135 -3.73 10.07 -8.62
C GLU A 135 -2.38 10.80 -8.81
N ASN A 136 -1.99 11.66 -7.88
CA ASN A 136 -0.73 12.42 -7.93
C ASN A 136 0.40 11.79 -7.08
N ARG A 137 0.18 10.58 -6.55
CA ARG A 137 1.24 9.82 -5.87
C ARG A 137 2.31 9.35 -6.88
N PRO A 138 3.58 9.18 -6.46
CA PRO A 138 4.10 9.42 -5.12
C PRO A 138 4.50 10.89 -4.86
N TYR A 139 4.56 11.25 -3.58
CA TYR A 139 5.07 12.50 -3.03
C TYR A 139 6.41 12.26 -2.30
N GLU A 140 7.33 13.22 -2.42
CA GLU A 140 8.62 13.23 -1.69
C GLU A 140 8.47 13.79 -0.27
N SER A 141 7.49 14.66 -0.05
CA SER A 141 7.24 15.28 1.26
C SER A 141 5.79 15.71 1.38
N MET A 142 5.36 16.01 2.61
CA MET A 142 4.02 16.56 2.80
C MET A 142 3.82 17.91 2.11
N GLU A 143 4.88 18.72 1.92
CA GLU A 143 4.80 20.02 1.24
C GLU A 143 4.43 19.89 -0.25
N GLU A 144 4.80 18.79 -0.90
CA GLU A 144 4.49 18.55 -2.33
C GLU A 144 2.99 18.50 -2.61
N LEU A 145 2.16 18.21 -1.61
CA LEU A 145 0.70 18.25 -1.73
C LEU A 145 0.19 19.62 -2.20
N ARG A 146 0.92 20.72 -2.01
CA ARG A 146 0.53 22.05 -2.55
C ARG A 146 0.48 22.09 -4.08
N LYS A 147 1.19 21.19 -4.76
CA LYS A 147 1.15 21.04 -6.22
C LYS A 147 -0.21 20.49 -6.69
N VAL A 148 -0.92 19.77 -5.83
CA VAL A 148 -2.25 19.26 -6.12
C VAL A 148 -3.25 20.41 -6.15
N ARG A 149 -3.86 20.65 -7.31
CA ARG A 149 -4.88 21.70 -7.48
C ARG A 149 -5.91 21.61 -6.36
N GLY A 150 -6.23 22.75 -5.74
CA GLY A 150 -7.21 22.81 -4.66
C GLY A 150 -6.66 22.51 -3.26
N ILE A 151 -5.38 22.21 -3.10
CA ILE A 151 -4.72 22.20 -1.78
C ILE A 151 -4.10 23.58 -1.53
N GLY A 152 -4.78 24.37 -0.70
CA GLY A 152 -4.22 25.59 -0.11
C GLY A 152 -3.73 25.34 1.31
N GLU A 153 -3.16 26.37 1.95
CA GLU A 153 -2.56 26.31 3.29
C GLU A 153 -3.43 25.58 4.33
N LYS A 154 -4.71 25.96 4.48
CA LYS A 154 -5.61 25.33 5.45
C LYS A 154 -5.78 23.81 5.24
N ARG A 155 -5.82 23.35 3.98
CA ARG A 155 -5.96 21.92 3.65
C ARG A 155 -4.65 21.19 3.88
N LEU A 156 -3.53 21.80 3.51
CA LEU A 156 -2.21 21.27 3.78
C LEU A 156 -1.98 21.07 5.28
N SER A 157 -2.28 22.06 6.11
CA SER A 157 -2.13 21.93 7.57
C SER A 157 -2.99 20.80 8.15
N ARG A 158 -4.19 20.56 7.60
CA ARG A 158 -5.04 19.42 8.02
C ARG A 158 -4.46 18.08 7.60
N LEU A 159 -3.85 18.01 6.42
CA LEU A 159 -3.17 16.81 5.94
C LEU A 159 -1.91 16.54 6.78
N GLN A 160 -1.06 17.53 7.02
CA GLN A 160 0.15 17.42 7.84
C GLN A 160 -0.14 17.04 9.31
N ALA A 161 -1.31 17.41 9.84
CA ALA A 161 -1.70 17.02 11.20
C ALA A 161 -2.09 15.55 11.36
N ARG A 162 -2.35 14.83 10.25
CA ARG A 162 -2.83 13.43 10.27
C ARG A 162 -1.89 12.48 9.53
N PHE A 163 -1.38 12.91 8.38
CA PHE A 163 -0.59 12.10 7.48
C PHE A 163 0.89 12.46 7.57
N TRP A 164 1.71 11.55 7.07
CA TRP A 164 3.16 11.69 7.00
C TRP A 164 3.66 11.10 5.68
N CYS A 165 4.89 11.44 5.30
CA CYS A 165 5.54 10.92 4.11
C CYS A 165 6.77 10.12 4.53
N ILE A 166 6.90 8.88 4.07
CA ILE A 166 8.09 8.05 4.37
C ILE A 166 9.38 8.61 3.78
N ARG A 167 9.26 9.39 2.70
CA ARG A 167 10.38 9.95 1.93
C ARG A 167 10.86 11.29 2.48
N GLU A 168 10.10 11.88 3.39
CA GLU A 168 10.51 13.08 4.11
C GLU A 168 11.59 12.66 5.12
N ALA A 169 12.84 13.08 4.85
CA ALA A 169 14.01 12.70 5.65
C ALA A 169 13.75 12.90 7.15
N HIS A 170 14.02 11.85 7.94
CA HIS A 170 14.14 11.94 9.39
C HIS A 170 15.46 12.61 9.78
#